data_AF-A0A7X7KZV7-F1
#
_entry.id   AF-A0A7X7KZV7-F1
#
_cell.length_a   1.000
_cell.length_b   1.000
_cell.length_c   1.000
_cell.angle_alpha   90.00
_cell.angle_beta   90.00
_cell.angle_gamma   90.00
#
_symmetry.space_group_name_H-M   'P 1'
#
loop_
_entity.id
_entity.type
_entity.pdbx_description
1 polymer ?
#
loop_
_entity_poly.entity_id
_entity_poly.type
_entity_poly.pdbx_seq_one_letter_code
_entity_poly.pdbx_strand_id
1 'polypeptide(L)'
;MTQTNKHPQGGDSGQEALKHNEGEGGRRDSVHLFVGVIGEYLSRQELQNHIRITPNGVFVEESGFSRVVESYQDWLKKHTGGEVTKSTEKCVKRLFESPQPQKFYLVEGKQCLLGYLIKCHIEQPQSYNLPFYLGSLLDTREYLHPRDPFLAAQKNVEVIHKPLGAEFKLPFKKKSLLVPTQALKDFADLARGSIKLLERNPEAASSMRESLRTLIRVLSRVQPIGEKETLLIPAKHRSKSALKYFRLGSLILVTAKGEVLLDCYELRGKNYARLLQEEVEALGRISRGRQIGALELPKKRSRYIGAVQLKHERIMLHFRALREFIDQIPASASLRESFSGRFTVYDCLNKISFIIAGTERAERRQVMAYLGKDAPRNARFRVKDEWIFVLLEKNVLMGCINKRYRPRRNLAKHPR
;
A
#
# COMPACT_ATOMS: atom_id res chain seq x y z
N MET A 1 -78.63 -18.41 -21.06
CA MET A 1 -77.72 -19.39 -21.70
C MET A 1 -76.30 -18.92 -21.39
N THR A 2 -75.75 -19.41 -20.28
CA THR A 2 -74.58 -20.33 -20.20
C THR A 2 -73.26 -19.54 -20.23
N GLN A 3 -72.29 -19.67 -19.33
CA GLN A 3 -72.05 -20.68 -18.28
C GLN A 3 -70.89 -20.21 -17.35
N THR A 4 -71.05 -20.48 -16.05
CA THR A 4 -70.07 -21.00 -15.06
C THR A 4 -68.75 -20.28 -14.73
N ASN A 5 -68.70 -19.85 -13.46
CA ASN A 5 -67.60 -20.00 -12.50
C ASN A 5 -66.73 -21.25 -12.70
N LYS A 6 -65.41 -21.08 -12.61
CA LYS A 6 -64.51 -22.00 -11.87
C LYS A 6 -63.30 -21.24 -11.29
N HIS A 7 -63.16 -21.28 -9.97
CA HIS A 7 -61.86 -21.19 -9.31
C HIS A 7 -60.96 -22.36 -9.76
N PRO A 8 -59.64 -22.18 -9.65
CA PRO A 8 -58.87 -23.18 -8.92
C PRO A 8 -57.98 -22.56 -7.83
N GLN A 9 -57.66 -23.43 -6.88
CA GLN A 9 -56.89 -23.24 -5.66
C GLN A 9 -55.39 -23.10 -5.95
N GLY A 10 -54.65 -22.79 -4.87
CA GLY A 10 -53.23 -22.52 -4.87
C GLY A 10 -52.32 -23.62 -5.39
N GLY A 11 -51.08 -23.22 -5.70
CA GLY A 11 -50.00 -24.11 -6.12
C GLY A 11 -48.70 -23.32 -6.19
N ASP A 12 -47.88 -23.48 -5.15
CA ASP A 12 -46.42 -23.52 -5.14
C ASP A 12 -45.68 -22.95 -6.38
N SER A 13 -45.18 -21.72 -6.29
CA SER A 13 -44.41 -21.06 -7.37
C SER A 13 -42.98 -20.65 -6.93
N GLY A 14 -42.42 -21.36 -5.94
CA GLY A 14 -41.09 -21.06 -5.38
C GLY A 14 -39.91 -21.86 -5.94
N GLN A 15 -40.11 -22.87 -6.80
CA GLN A 15 -39.05 -23.82 -7.17
C GLN A 15 -38.56 -23.79 -8.63
N GLU A 16 -39.12 -22.97 -9.52
CA GLU A 16 -38.79 -23.06 -10.96
C GLU A 16 -37.76 -22.05 -11.49
N ALA A 17 -37.09 -21.27 -10.65
CA ALA A 17 -36.06 -20.32 -11.10
C ALA A 17 -34.63 -20.89 -11.18
N LEU A 18 -34.43 -22.20 -10.98
CA LEU A 18 -33.09 -22.84 -10.96
C LEU A 18 -33.01 -24.03 -11.92
N LYS A 19 -32.89 -23.75 -13.21
CA LYS A 19 -32.40 -24.72 -14.20
C LYS A 19 -31.33 -24.08 -15.07
N HIS A 20 -30.06 -24.30 -14.72
CA HIS A 20 -28.95 -24.62 -15.62
C HIS A 20 -27.58 -24.55 -14.91
N ASN A 21 -27.02 -25.71 -14.58
CA ASN A 21 -25.63 -26.15 -14.85
C ASN A 21 -25.35 -27.43 -14.05
N GLU A 22 -25.94 -28.54 -14.50
CA GLU A 22 -25.51 -29.88 -14.11
C GLU A 22 -24.53 -30.38 -15.17
N GLY A 23 -23.26 -30.01 -14.99
CA GLY A 23 -22.14 -30.50 -15.77
C GLY A 23 -20.88 -30.29 -14.95
N GLU A 24 -20.18 -31.39 -14.63
CA GLU A 24 -19.04 -31.50 -13.71
C GLU A 24 -19.38 -31.64 -12.21
N GLY A 25 -19.40 -32.89 -11.74
CA GLY A 25 -19.16 -33.27 -10.33
C GLY A 25 -19.65 -32.29 -9.27
N GLY A 26 -20.97 -32.17 -9.13
CA GLY A 26 -21.64 -31.25 -8.21
C GLY A 26 -21.10 -31.38 -6.79
N ARG A 27 -20.23 -30.45 -6.42
CA ARG A 27 -19.78 -30.24 -5.04
C ARG A 27 -21.02 -30.11 -4.15
N ARG A 28 -21.28 -31.09 -3.26
CA ARG A 28 -22.38 -31.16 -2.26
C ARG A 28 -22.41 -29.99 -1.25
N ASP A 29 -21.76 -28.89 -1.58
CA ASP A 29 -21.39 -27.79 -0.69
C ASP A 29 -21.22 -26.47 -1.48
N SER A 30 -22.11 -26.24 -2.46
CA SER A 30 -22.15 -25.04 -3.30
C SER A 30 -22.71 -23.82 -2.55
N VAL A 31 -22.00 -22.69 -2.63
CA VAL A 31 -22.41 -21.41 -2.02
C VAL A 31 -23.72 -20.89 -2.62
N HIS A 32 -23.97 -21.18 -3.91
CA HIS A 32 -25.22 -20.80 -4.58
C HIS A 32 -26.44 -21.47 -3.94
N LEU A 33 -26.33 -22.74 -3.53
CA LEU A 33 -27.41 -23.44 -2.85
C LEU A 33 -27.73 -22.80 -1.50
N PHE A 34 -26.69 -22.46 -0.73
CA PHE A 34 -26.87 -21.73 0.54
C PHE A 34 -27.54 -20.36 0.33
N VAL A 35 -27.12 -19.59 -0.69
CA VAL A 35 -27.73 -18.30 -1.01
C VAL A 35 -29.23 -18.44 -1.29
N GLY A 36 -29.65 -19.51 -1.97
CA GLY A 36 -31.06 -19.80 -2.22
C GLY A 36 -31.90 -20.07 -0.97
N VAL A 37 -31.28 -20.59 0.09
CA VAL A 37 -31.97 -20.96 1.34
C VAL A 37 -31.57 -20.11 2.55
N ILE A 38 -30.77 -19.04 2.35
CA ILE A 38 -30.26 -18.22 3.46
C ILE A 38 -31.39 -17.63 4.31
N GLY A 39 -32.55 -17.38 3.70
CA GLY A 39 -33.76 -16.90 4.37
C GLY A 39 -34.35 -17.88 5.40
N GLU A 40 -34.02 -19.16 5.33
CA GLU A 40 -34.48 -20.18 6.29
C GLU A 40 -33.64 -20.21 7.58
N TYR A 41 -32.41 -19.68 7.52
CA TYR A 41 -31.44 -19.74 8.63
C TYR A 41 -31.36 -18.43 9.42
N LEU A 42 -31.92 -17.36 8.88
CA LEU A 42 -31.93 -16.04 9.50
C LEU A 42 -33.37 -15.61 9.77
N SER A 43 -33.60 -14.99 10.93
CA SER A 43 -34.88 -14.36 11.23
C SER A 43 -35.18 -13.23 10.25
N ARG A 44 -36.46 -12.90 10.08
CA ARG A 44 -36.90 -11.80 9.21
C ARG A 44 -36.22 -10.48 9.56
N GLN A 45 -35.99 -10.21 10.84
CA GLN A 45 -35.31 -9.01 11.32
C GLN A 45 -33.82 -9.02 10.94
N GLU A 46 -33.12 -10.16 11.08
CA GLU A 46 -31.73 -10.30 10.66
C GLU A 46 -31.57 -10.11 9.15
N LEU A 47 -32.48 -10.68 8.34
CA LEU A 47 -32.50 -10.47 6.89
C LEU A 47 -32.67 -9.00 6.52
N GLN A 48 -33.66 -8.34 7.14
CA GLN A 48 -33.93 -6.92 6.90
C GLN A 48 -32.79 -6.01 7.35
N ASN A 49 -32.08 -6.35 8.42
CA ASN A 49 -31.01 -5.51 8.93
C ASN A 49 -29.72 -5.74 8.14
N HIS A 50 -29.34 -6.98 7.86
CA HIS A 50 -27.97 -7.31 7.47
C HIS A 50 -27.77 -7.82 6.05
N ILE A 51 -28.83 -8.27 5.37
CA ILE A 51 -28.72 -8.91 4.06
C ILE A 51 -29.33 -8.04 2.99
N ARG A 52 -28.61 -7.80 1.90
CA ARG A 52 -29.13 -7.19 0.67
C ARG A 52 -28.81 -8.06 -0.52
N ILE A 53 -29.77 -8.26 -1.42
CA ILE A 53 -29.53 -8.93 -2.69
C ILE A 53 -29.29 -7.89 -3.79
N THR A 54 -28.27 -8.13 -4.61
CA THR A 54 -27.85 -7.26 -5.71
C THR A 54 -27.63 -8.12 -6.97
N PRO A 55 -27.56 -7.53 -8.17
CA PRO A 55 -27.22 -8.28 -9.39
C PRO A 55 -25.84 -8.97 -9.33
N ASN A 56 -24.94 -8.47 -8.47
CA ASN A 56 -23.58 -8.99 -8.30
C ASN A 56 -23.46 -10.04 -7.17
N GLY A 57 -24.55 -10.32 -6.46
CA GLY A 57 -24.60 -11.30 -5.38
C GLY A 57 -25.26 -10.79 -4.11
N VAL A 58 -24.98 -11.47 -2.99
CA VAL A 58 -25.55 -11.14 -1.68
C VAL A 58 -24.57 -10.31 -0.87
N PHE A 59 -24.98 -9.09 -0.56
CA PHE A 59 -24.27 -8.19 0.33
C PHE A 59 -24.66 -8.45 1.78
N VAL A 60 -23.64 -8.62 2.63
CA VAL A 60 -23.76 -8.89 4.06
C VAL A 60 -23.15 -7.73 4.82
N GLU A 61 -23.96 -6.98 5.56
CA GLU A 61 -23.49 -5.87 6.38
C GLU A 61 -22.44 -6.33 7.42
N GLU A 62 -21.47 -5.47 7.74
CA GLU A 62 -20.37 -5.75 8.67
C GLU A 62 -20.85 -6.30 10.02
N SER A 63 -21.97 -5.79 10.53
CA SER A 63 -22.61 -6.21 11.78
C SER A 63 -23.21 -7.62 11.73
N GLY A 64 -23.66 -8.08 10.55
CA GLY A 64 -24.24 -9.41 10.35
C GLY A 64 -23.25 -10.49 9.93
N PHE A 65 -21.97 -10.15 9.76
CA PHE A 65 -20.97 -11.06 9.18
C PHE A 65 -20.85 -12.39 9.94
N SER A 66 -20.63 -12.36 11.25
CA SER A 66 -20.46 -13.57 12.06
C SER A 66 -21.70 -14.47 11.97
N ARG A 67 -22.89 -13.87 12.03
CA ARG A 67 -24.16 -14.58 12.01
C ARG A 67 -24.39 -15.32 10.69
N VAL A 68 -24.02 -14.71 9.56
CA VAL A 68 -24.11 -15.36 8.23
C VAL A 68 -23.12 -16.51 8.11
N VAL A 69 -21.90 -16.34 8.62
CA VAL A 69 -20.88 -17.40 8.60
C VAL A 69 -21.32 -18.59 9.45
N GLU A 70 -21.87 -18.35 10.64
CA GLU A 70 -22.46 -19.39 11.50
C GLU A 70 -23.61 -20.11 10.80
N SER A 71 -24.53 -19.36 10.19
CA SER A 71 -25.66 -19.91 9.44
C SER A 71 -25.20 -20.82 8.29
N TYR A 72 -24.12 -20.45 7.60
CA TYR A 72 -23.53 -21.29 6.56
C TYR A 72 -22.87 -22.55 7.14
N GLN A 73 -22.22 -22.45 8.30
CA GLN A 73 -21.64 -23.62 8.98
C GLN A 73 -22.74 -24.62 9.38
N ASP A 74 -23.86 -24.12 9.89
CA ASP A 74 -24.99 -24.95 10.30
C ASP A 74 -25.69 -25.58 9.10
N TRP A 75 -25.91 -24.80 8.03
CA TRP A 75 -26.39 -25.32 6.76
C TRP A 75 -25.48 -26.42 6.21
N LEU A 76 -24.16 -26.19 6.19
CA LEU A 76 -23.19 -27.16 5.66
C LEU A 76 -23.20 -28.46 6.45
N LYS A 77 -23.25 -28.38 7.79
CA LYS A 77 -23.37 -29.57 8.65
C LYS A 77 -24.65 -30.34 8.35
N LYS A 78 -25.80 -29.65 8.25
CA LYS A 78 -27.09 -30.28 7.97
C LYS A 78 -27.14 -30.90 6.57
N HIS A 79 -26.64 -30.18 5.56
CA HIS A 79 -26.69 -30.58 4.16
C HIS A 79 -25.73 -31.72 3.82
N THR A 80 -24.64 -31.88 4.59
CA THR A 80 -23.67 -32.97 4.43
C THR A 80 -23.85 -34.10 5.44
N GLY A 81 -24.91 -34.09 6.25
CA GLY A 81 -25.12 -35.11 7.30
C GLY A 81 -24.02 -35.14 8.36
N GLY A 82 -23.29 -34.03 8.55
CA GLY A 82 -22.15 -33.93 9.46
C GLY A 82 -20.82 -34.44 8.91
N GLU A 83 -20.77 -35.01 7.69
CA GLU A 83 -19.54 -35.53 7.08
C GLU A 83 -18.48 -34.43 6.85
N VAL A 84 -18.93 -33.20 6.61
CA VAL A 84 -18.04 -32.07 6.32
C VAL A 84 -18.17 -31.00 7.41
N THR A 85 -17.22 -30.99 8.34
CA THR A 85 -17.03 -29.88 9.28
C THR A 85 -15.87 -29.00 8.82
N LYS A 86 -16.15 -27.72 8.58
CA LYS A 86 -15.15 -26.72 8.19
C LYS A 86 -14.95 -25.72 9.31
N SER A 87 -13.69 -25.36 9.55
CA SER A 87 -13.35 -24.24 10.41
C SER A 87 -14.00 -22.95 9.89
N THR A 88 -14.23 -21.98 10.79
CA THR A 88 -14.81 -20.68 10.45
C THR A 88 -14.03 -20.01 9.32
N GLU A 89 -12.70 -20.07 9.37
CA GLU A 89 -11.83 -19.53 8.31
C GLU A 89 -12.06 -20.20 6.94
N LYS A 90 -12.24 -21.53 6.89
CA LYS A 90 -12.55 -22.25 5.64
C LYS A 90 -13.95 -21.88 5.11
N CYS A 91 -14.91 -21.64 5.99
CA CYS A 91 -16.25 -21.17 5.62
C CYS A 91 -16.21 -19.74 5.07
N VAL A 92 -15.50 -18.82 5.73
CA VAL A 92 -15.29 -17.45 5.26
C VAL A 92 -14.62 -17.45 3.89
N LYS A 93 -13.51 -18.19 3.74
CA LYS A 93 -12.81 -18.32 2.45
C LYS A 93 -13.72 -18.83 1.34
N ARG A 94 -14.71 -19.64 1.67
CA ARG A 94 -15.60 -20.22 0.69
C ARG A 94 -16.74 -19.28 0.31
N LEU A 95 -17.40 -18.68 1.29
CA LEU A 95 -18.48 -17.72 1.08
C LEU A 95 -18.00 -16.47 0.34
N PHE A 96 -16.82 -15.98 0.69
CA PHE A 96 -16.32 -14.68 0.25
C PHE A 96 -15.03 -14.77 -0.59
N GLU A 97 -14.69 -15.97 -1.07
CA GLU A 97 -13.51 -16.27 -1.90
C GLU A 97 -12.14 -16.00 -1.23
N SER A 98 -12.12 -15.50 0.01
CA SER A 98 -10.91 -15.11 0.74
C SER A 98 -11.10 -15.28 2.25
N PRO A 99 -10.08 -15.78 2.99
CA PRO A 99 -10.12 -15.83 4.45
C PRO A 99 -10.13 -14.43 5.09
N GLN A 100 -9.70 -13.40 4.34
CA GLN A 100 -9.79 -11.99 4.70
C GLN A 100 -10.61 -11.28 3.61
N PRO A 101 -11.95 -11.32 3.70
CA PRO A 101 -12.81 -10.83 2.65
C PRO A 101 -12.74 -9.31 2.50
N GLN A 102 -12.87 -8.85 1.26
CA GLN A 102 -12.83 -7.42 0.97
C GLN A 102 -14.15 -6.75 1.37
N LYS A 103 -14.05 -5.57 1.98
CA LYS A 103 -15.21 -4.75 2.35
C LYS A 103 -15.62 -3.84 1.21
N PHE A 104 -16.93 -3.67 1.05
CA PHE A 104 -17.56 -2.79 0.08
C PHE A 104 -18.52 -1.83 0.78
N TYR A 105 -18.71 -0.66 0.17
CA TYR A 105 -19.88 0.15 0.44
C TYR A 105 -20.99 -0.23 -0.53
N LEU A 106 -22.19 -0.43 -0.02
CA LEU A 106 -23.42 -0.46 -0.82
C LEU A 106 -24.12 0.89 -0.63
N VAL A 107 -24.19 1.69 -1.69
CA VAL A 107 -24.68 3.08 -1.65
C VAL A 107 -25.95 3.20 -2.47
N GLU A 108 -27.04 3.58 -1.82
CA GLU A 108 -28.34 3.83 -2.45
C GLU A 108 -28.99 5.08 -1.87
N GLY A 109 -29.08 6.14 -2.69
CA GLY A 109 -29.61 7.44 -2.28
C GLY A 109 -28.91 8.02 -1.04
N LYS A 110 -29.62 8.05 0.09
CA LYS A 110 -29.08 8.56 1.37
C LYS A 110 -28.36 7.49 2.20
N GLN A 111 -28.52 6.21 1.89
CA GLN A 111 -27.97 5.11 2.65
C GLN A 111 -26.58 4.72 2.16
N CYS A 112 -25.70 4.39 3.11
CA CYS A 112 -24.37 3.85 2.85
C CYS A 112 -24.14 2.72 3.86
N LEU A 113 -24.24 1.48 3.39
CA LEU A 113 -23.99 0.29 4.19
C LEU A 113 -22.55 -0.16 3.96
N LEU A 114 -21.88 -0.64 5.00
CA LEU A 114 -20.57 -1.28 4.88
C LEU A 114 -20.71 -2.77 5.13
N GLY A 115 -20.11 -3.59 4.27
CA GLY A 115 -20.24 -5.04 4.38
C GLY A 115 -19.33 -5.78 3.43
N TYR A 116 -19.67 -7.04 3.18
CA TYR A 116 -18.95 -8.00 2.37
C TYR A 116 -19.88 -8.51 1.26
N LEU A 117 -19.31 -8.96 0.15
CA LEU A 117 -20.08 -9.49 -0.98
C LEU A 117 -19.82 -10.98 -1.13
N ILE A 118 -20.87 -11.79 -1.01
CA ILE A 118 -20.89 -13.16 -1.50
C ILE A 118 -21.13 -13.05 -3.01
N LYS A 119 -20.09 -13.27 -3.80
CA LYS A 119 -20.19 -13.15 -5.25
C LYS A 119 -20.95 -14.32 -5.83
N CYS A 120 -22.06 -14.01 -6.47
CA CYS A 120 -22.83 -14.93 -7.28
C CYS A 120 -23.60 -14.12 -8.30
N HIS A 121 -23.66 -14.57 -9.55
CA HIS A 121 -24.54 -13.94 -10.52
C HIS A 121 -25.99 -14.28 -10.17
N ILE A 122 -26.85 -13.27 -10.06
CA ILE A 122 -28.26 -13.44 -9.72
C ILE A 122 -29.08 -12.76 -10.81
N GLU A 123 -29.66 -13.58 -11.70
CA GLU A 123 -30.43 -13.11 -12.86
C GLU A 123 -31.73 -12.39 -12.46
N GLN A 124 -32.42 -12.91 -11.43
CA GLN A 124 -33.66 -12.34 -10.91
C GLN A 124 -33.57 -12.14 -9.39
N PRO A 125 -32.92 -11.07 -8.91
CA PRO A 125 -32.79 -10.83 -7.48
C PRO A 125 -34.12 -10.71 -6.73
N GLN A 126 -35.19 -10.29 -7.41
CA GLN A 126 -36.50 -10.11 -6.77
C GLN A 126 -37.19 -11.44 -6.42
N SER A 127 -36.76 -12.57 -6.99
CA SER A 127 -37.35 -13.88 -6.69
C SER A 127 -36.88 -14.46 -5.35
N TYR A 128 -35.75 -13.99 -4.87
CA TYR A 128 -35.24 -14.32 -3.54
C TYR A 128 -35.90 -13.36 -2.58
N ASN A 129 -36.70 -13.86 -1.63
CA ASN A 129 -37.44 -13.10 -0.62
C ASN A 129 -36.52 -12.35 0.38
N LEU A 130 -35.65 -11.50 -0.16
CA LEU A 130 -34.56 -10.79 0.48
C LEU A 130 -34.69 -9.30 0.09
N PRO A 131 -34.24 -8.37 0.95
CA PRO A 131 -34.26 -6.95 0.60
C PRO A 131 -33.40 -6.68 -0.64
N PHE A 132 -34.02 -6.22 -1.72
CA PHE A 132 -33.36 -5.94 -3.00
C PHE A 132 -32.81 -4.51 -3.05
N TYR A 133 -31.54 -4.37 -3.46
CA TYR A 133 -30.87 -3.08 -3.61
C TYR A 133 -30.24 -2.98 -5.01
N LEU A 134 -30.45 -1.83 -5.65
CA LEU A 134 -29.86 -1.47 -6.94
C LEU A 134 -28.71 -0.46 -6.79
N GLY A 135 -28.36 -0.14 -5.55
CA GLY A 135 -27.26 0.75 -5.23
C GLY A 135 -25.90 0.35 -5.82
N SER A 136 -25.00 1.33 -5.90
CA SER A 136 -23.63 1.13 -6.36
C SER A 136 -22.80 0.43 -5.30
N LEU A 137 -22.03 -0.57 -5.72
CA LEU A 137 -21.00 -1.21 -4.91
C LEU A 137 -19.65 -0.51 -5.11
N LEU A 138 -19.10 0.07 -4.04
CA LEU A 138 -17.82 0.79 -4.08
C LEU A 138 -16.78 0.07 -3.22
N ASP A 139 -15.57 -0.13 -3.75
CA ASP A 139 -14.48 -0.78 -3.01
C ASP A 139 -13.90 0.15 -1.93
N THR A 140 -13.89 -0.33 -0.68
CA THR A 140 -13.33 0.40 0.47
C THR A 140 -11.80 0.54 0.40
N ARG A 141 -11.08 -0.22 -0.44
CA ARG A 141 -9.63 -0.05 -0.70
C ARG A 141 -9.32 1.19 -1.51
N GLU A 142 -10.25 1.61 -2.35
CA GLU A 142 -10.04 2.68 -3.33
C GLU A 142 -10.76 3.97 -2.93
N TYR A 143 -11.75 3.85 -2.04
CA TYR A 143 -12.63 4.94 -1.68
C TYR A 143 -13.00 4.88 -0.19
N LEU A 144 -13.18 6.05 0.42
CA LEU A 144 -13.73 6.20 1.77
C LEU A 144 -14.98 7.07 1.66
N HIS A 145 -16.15 6.46 1.85
CA HIS A 145 -17.41 7.16 1.70
C HIS A 145 -17.61 8.18 2.84
N PRO A 146 -18.07 9.42 2.57
CA PRO A 146 -18.25 10.44 3.60
C PRO A 146 -19.24 10.06 4.72
N ARG A 147 -20.19 9.18 4.42
CA ARG A 147 -21.16 8.61 5.39
C ARG A 147 -20.69 7.31 6.04
N ASP A 148 -19.42 6.97 5.94
CA ASP A 148 -18.89 5.79 6.61
C ASP A 148 -19.18 5.86 8.13
N PRO A 149 -19.74 4.80 8.75
CA PRO A 149 -20.07 4.78 10.18
C PRO A 149 -18.89 5.11 11.10
N PHE A 150 -17.66 4.75 10.71
CA PHE A 150 -16.46 5.11 11.45
C PHE A 150 -16.27 6.63 11.52
N LEU A 151 -16.54 7.36 10.44
CA LEU A 151 -16.40 8.82 10.41
C LEU A 151 -17.42 9.48 11.33
N ALA A 152 -18.67 9.01 11.33
CA ALA A 152 -19.71 9.50 12.22
C ALA A 152 -19.40 9.27 13.71
N ALA A 153 -18.74 8.15 14.03
CA ALA A 153 -18.37 7.82 15.41
C ALA A 153 -17.13 8.59 15.93
N GLN A 154 -16.32 9.16 15.05
CA GLN A 154 -15.07 9.83 15.43
C GLN A 154 -15.27 11.34 15.67
N LYS A 155 -15.41 11.74 16.94
CA LYS A 155 -15.60 13.15 17.33
C LYS A 155 -14.51 14.11 16.83
N ASN A 156 -13.30 13.61 16.58
CA ASN A 156 -12.15 14.43 16.19
C ASN A 156 -11.87 14.42 14.69
N VAL A 157 -12.72 13.78 13.87
CA VAL A 157 -12.57 13.74 12.41
C VAL A 157 -13.73 14.49 11.79
N GLU A 158 -13.45 15.64 11.17
CA GLU A 158 -14.45 16.41 10.43
C GLU A 158 -14.31 16.10 8.93
N VAL A 159 -15.42 15.78 8.26
CA VAL A 159 -15.45 15.46 6.82
C VAL A 159 -15.96 16.68 6.05
N ILE A 160 -15.10 17.28 5.24
CA ILE A 160 -15.43 18.42 4.39
C ILE A 160 -15.77 17.89 2.99
N HIS A 161 -17.01 18.10 2.56
CA HIS A 161 -17.46 17.63 1.25
C HIS A 161 -17.04 18.62 0.16
N LYS A 162 -16.36 18.14 -0.87
CA LYS A 162 -15.97 18.91 -2.06
C LYS A 162 -16.56 18.27 -3.33
N PRO A 163 -16.72 19.05 -4.41
CA PRO A 163 -17.23 18.53 -5.69
C PRO A 163 -16.40 17.36 -6.26
N LEU A 164 -15.10 17.34 -5.98
CA LEU A 164 -14.15 16.32 -6.47
C LEU A 164 -13.79 15.26 -5.41
N GLY A 165 -14.51 15.18 -4.30
CA GLY A 165 -14.28 14.18 -3.26
C GLY A 165 -14.40 14.74 -1.83
N ALA A 166 -13.82 14.03 -0.87
CA ALA A 166 -13.81 14.46 0.53
C ALA A 166 -12.43 14.98 0.96
N GLU A 167 -12.42 15.89 1.92
CA GLU A 167 -11.25 16.19 2.72
C GLU A 167 -11.54 15.86 4.18
N PHE A 168 -10.52 15.40 4.88
CA PHE A 168 -10.62 14.99 6.28
C PHE A 168 -9.80 15.94 7.12
N LYS A 169 -10.43 16.63 8.06
CA LYS A 169 -9.73 17.46 9.03
C LYS A 169 -9.47 16.60 10.26
N LEU A 170 -8.18 16.33 10.50
CA LEU A 170 -7.70 15.41 11.51
C LEU A 170 -7.01 16.17 12.65
N PRO A 171 -6.99 15.61 13.87
CA PRO A 171 -6.27 16.23 14.98
C PRO A 171 -4.77 16.09 14.74
N PHE A 172 -4.04 17.20 14.87
CA PHE A 172 -2.61 17.23 14.65
C PHE A 172 -1.92 18.17 15.63
N LYS A 173 -1.27 17.59 16.65
CA LYS A 173 -0.68 18.34 17.78
C LYS A 173 -1.74 19.25 18.40
N LYS A 174 -1.47 20.56 18.52
CA LYS A 174 -2.40 21.58 19.06
C LYS A 174 -3.30 22.21 17.98
N LYS A 175 -3.32 21.65 16.77
CA LYS A 175 -4.04 22.19 15.60
C LYS A 175 -4.81 21.08 14.89
N SER A 176 -5.47 21.44 13.79
CA SER A 176 -6.02 20.50 12.82
C SER A 176 -5.17 20.44 11.56
N LEU A 177 -5.11 19.28 10.92
CA LEU A 177 -4.50 19.07 9.63
C LEU A 177 -5.55 18.62 8.62
N LEU A 178 -5.66 19.31 7.50
CA LEU A 178 -6.49 18.92 6.37
C LEU A 178 -5.78 17.82 5.57
N VAL A 179 -6.50 16.74 5.30
CA VAL A 179 -6.02 15.58 4.53
C VAL A 179 -6.94 15.39 3.33
N PRO A 180 -6.50 15.80 2.13
CA PRO A 180 -7.22 15.50 0.90
C PRO A 180 -7.31 14.00 0.64
N THR A 181 -8.36 13.55 -0.04
CA THR A 181 -8.53 12.14 -0.44
C THR A 181 -7.29 11.60 -1.16
N GLN A 182 -6.65 12.37 -2.04
CA GLN A 182 -5.44 11.93 -2.74
C GLN A 182 -4.27 11.67 -1.77
N ALA A 183 -4.04 12.54 -0.79
CA ALA A 183 -2.98 12.34 0.20
C ALA A 183 -3.24 11.10 1.07
N LEU A 184 -4.52 10.79 1.35
CA LEU A 184 -4.90 9.56 2.05
C LEU A 184 -4.64 8.32 1.19
N LYS A 185 -4.90 8.39 -0.13
CA LYS A 185 -4.60 7.30 -1.07
C LYS A 185 -3.09 7.05 -1.15
N ASP A 186 -2.31 8.11 -1.29
CA ASP A 186 -0.84 8.02 -1.31
C ASP A 186 -0.31 7.39 -0.01
N PHE A 187 -0.90 7.75 1.15
CA PHE A 187 -0.58 7.12 2.43
C PHE A 187 -0.98 5.64 2.49
N ALA A 188 -2.17 5.28 2.00
CA ALA A 188 -2.63 3.90 1.95
C ALA A 188 -1.67 3.03 1.11
N ASP A 189 -1.28 3.51 -0.08
CA ASP A 189 -0.32 2.84 -0.96
C ASP A 189 1.04 2.68 -0.30
N LEU A 190 1.52 3.71 0.41
CA LEU A 190 2.75 3.64 1.19
C LEU A 190 2.65 2.61 2.32
N ALA A 191 1.54 2.61 3.06
CA ALA A 191 1.33 1.72 4.20
C ALA A 191 1.36 0.24 3.78
N ARG A 192 0.78 -0.10 2.62
CA ARG A 192 0.87 -1.45 2.03
C ARG A 192 2.31 -1.90 1.77
N GLY A 193 3.22 -0.98 1.45
CA GLY A 193 4.64 -1.25 1.22
C GLY A 193 5.52 -1.24 2.47
N SER A 194 5.01 -0.78 3.62
CA SER A 194 5.80 -0.54 4.84
C SER A 194 5.65 -1.65 5.86
N ILE A 195 6.67 -2.51 5.95
CA ILE A 195 6.71 -3.63 6.92
C ILE A 195 6.48 -3.12 8.36
N LYS A 196 7.15 -2.01 8.75
CA LYS A 196 7.04 -1.47 10.11
C LYS A 196 5.66 -0.90 10.43
N LEU A 197 4.96 -0.33 9.45
CA LEU A 197 3.60 0.15 9.66
C LEU A 197 2.64 -1.03 9.81
N LEU A 198 2.78 -2.06 8.97
CA LEU A 198 1.96 -3.26 9.02
C LEU A 198 2.19 -4.10 10.27
N GLU A 199 3.43 -4.21 10.78
CA GLU A 199 3.72 -4.85 12.07
C GLU A 199 2.91 -4.22 13.24
N ARG A 200 2.67 -2.91 13.19
CA ARG A 200 1.95 -2.17 14.23
C ARG A 200 0.47 -1.99 13.95
N ASN A 201 0.08 -2.04 12.68
CA ASN A 201 -1.29 -1.84 12.21
C ASN A 201 -1.51 -2.81 11.02
N PRO A 202 -1.74 -4.10 11.29
CA PRO A 202 -1.84 -5.12 10.23
C PRO A 202 -2.93 -4.80 9.20
N GLU A 203 -4.02 -4.18 9.65
CA GLU A 203 -5.17 -3.82 8.82
C GLU A 203 -4.97 -2.54 8.01
N ALA A 204 -3.87 -1.80 8.17
CA ALA A 204 -3.66 -0.51 7.48
C ALA A 204 -3.75 -0.64 5.96
N ALA A 205 -3.36 -1.79 5.42
CA ALA A 205 -3.43 -2.13 4.00
C ALA A 205 -4.82 -2.51 3.49
N SER A 206 -5.76 -2.84 4.38
CA SER A 206 -7.02 -3.51 4.03
C SER A 206 -8.05 -2.59 3.38
N SER A 207 -8.13 -1.33 3.81
CA SER A 207 -9.10 -0.34 3.33
C SER A 207 -8.62 1.09 3.61
N MET A 208 -9.23 2.06 2.92
CA MET A 208 -9.02 3.50 3.16
C MET A 208 -9.43 3.93 4.57
N ARG A 209 -10.47 3.29 5.15
CA ARG A 209 -10.88 3.49 6.55
C ARG A 209 -9.74 3.13 7.50
N GLU A 210 -9.15 1.94 7.34
CA GLU A 210 -8.07 1.48 8.23
C GLU A 210 -6.75 2.24 7.97
N SER A 211 -6.51 2.66 6.73
CA SER A 211 -5.45 3.62 6.41
C SER A 211 -5.64 4.95 7.13
N LEU A 212 -6.86 5.51 7.15
CA LEU A 212 -7.15 6.76 7.86
C LEU A 212 -6.95 6.61 9.37
N ARG A 213 -7.44 5.52 9.98
CA ARG A 213 -7.19 5.19 11.39
C ARG A 213 -5.69 5.13 11.70
N THR A 214 -4.94 4.47 10.84
CA THR A 214 -3.48 4.36 10.97
C THR A 214 -2.81 5.73 10.84
N LEU A 215 -3.25 6.56 9.89
CA LEU A 215 -2.75 7.93 9.72
C LEU A 215 -2.99 8.78 10.98
N ILE A 216 -4.18 8.72 11.60
CA ILE A 216 -4.48 9.42 12.86
C ILE A 216 -3.50 9.00 13.96
N ARG A 217 -3.21 7.70 14.10
CA ARG A 217 -2.23 7.17 15.07
C ARG A 217 -0.79 7.61 14.77
N VAL A 218 -0.44 7.76 13.48
CA VAL A 218 0.87 8.26 13.07
C VAL A 218 1.00 9.75 13.40
N LEU A 219 -0.02 10.55 13.05
CA LEU A 219 -0.04 12.00 13.24
C LEU A 219 0.13 12.43 14.71
N SER A 220 -0.35 11.63 15.67
CA SER A 220 -0.13 11.92 17.10
C SER A 220 1.33 11.76 17.53
N ARG A 221 2.10 10.90 16.84
CA ARG A 221 3.46 10.48 17.24
C ARG A 221 4.58 11.13 16.46
N VAL A 222 4.30 11.68 15.28
CA VAL A 222 5.33 12.27 14.42
C VAL A 222 5.99 13.47 15.09
N GLN A 223 7.27 13.69 14.78
CA GLN A 223 8.09 14.78 15.29
C GLN A 223 8.47 15.73 14.15
N PRO A 224 8.49 17.06 14.37
CA PRO A 224 8.93 18.00 13.36
C PRO A 224 10.40 17.77 13.01
N ILE A 225 10.74 17.94 11.73
CA ILE A 225 12.12 17.90 11.23
C ILE A 225 12.60 19.34 11.08
N GLY A 226 13.68 19.70 11.77
CA GLY A 226 14.24 21.05 11.72
C GLY A 226 14.68 21.44 10.30
N GLU A 227 14.67 22.74 9.99
CA GLU A 227 15.05 23.25 8.66
C GLU A 227 16.51 22.96 8.31
N LYS A 228 17.40 23.05 9.31
CA LYS A 228 18.83 22.73 9.17
C LYS A 228 19.14 21.24 9.17
N GLU A 229 18.15 20.39 9.44
CA GLU A 229 18.37 18.94 9.49
C GLU A 229 18.56 18.36 8.08
N THR A 230 19.54 17.48 7.92
CA THR A 230 19.82 16.85 6.64
C THR A 230 18.75 15.82 6.28
N LEU A 231 18.00 16.04 5.19
CA LEU A 231 16.88 15.20 4.77
C LEU A 231 16.83 15.03 3.24
N LEU A 232 16.73 13.78 2.78
CA LEU A 232 16.39 13.48 1.40
C LEU A 232 14.91 13.81 1.17
N ILE A 233 14.64 14.70 0.22
CA ILE A 233 13.30 15.08 -0.23
C ILE A 233 13.11 14.70 -1.71
N PRO A 234 11.89 14.30 -2.12
CA PRO A 234 11.52 14.22 -3.54
C PRO A 234 11.79 15.52 -4.30
N ALA A 235 12.24 15.44 -5.55
CA ALA A 235 12.56 16.63 -6.35
C ALA A 235 11.36 17.59 -6.49
N LYS A 236 10.14 17.04 -6.58
CA LYS A 236 8.88 17.82 -6.63
C LYS A 236 8.61 18.71 -5.40
N HIS A 237 9.34 18.51 -4.30
CA HIS A 237 9.23 19.34 -3.09
C HIS A 237 10.19 20.53 -3.09
N ARG A 238 11.27 20.49 -3.87
CA ARG A 238 12.32 21.52 -3.85
C ARG A 238 11.82 22.91 -4.24
N SER A 239 10.91 23.00 -5.20
CA SER A 239 10.35 24.27 -5.69
C SER A 239 9.16 24.79 -4.87
N LYS A 240 8.66 24.00 -3.91
CA LYS A 240 7.48 24.36 -3.12
C LYS A 240 7.89 25.18 -1.90
N SER A 241 7.35 26.39 -1.79
CA SER A 241 7.56 27.24 -0.61
C SER A 241 6.76 26.74 0.60
N ALA A 242 7.27 27.03 1.80
CA ALA A 242 6.60 26.79 3.08
C ALA A 242 6.20 25.32 3.38
N LEU A 243 6.98 24.34 2.91
CA LEU A 243 6.80 22.94 3.30
C LEU A 243 7.33 22.67 4.72
N LYS A 244 6.53 22.00 5.54
CA LYS A 244 6.96 21.45 6.84
C LYS A 244 6.99 19.94 6.79
N TYR A 245 8.05 19.38 7.35
CA TYR A 245 8.31 17.94 7.34
C TYR A 245 8.20 17.38 8.75
N PHE A 246 7.58 16.21 8.87
CA PHE A 246 7.44 15.49 10.12
C PHE A 246 7.89 14.05 9.94
N ARG A 247 8.49 13.44 10.96
CA ARG A 247 8.97 12.06 10.91
C ARG A 247 8.43 11.17 12.00
N LEU A 248 8.24 9.91 11.65
CA LEU A 248 8.09 8.80 12.59
C LEU A 248 9.01 7.66 12.14
N GLY A 249 10.22 7.60 12.69
CA GLY A 249 11.25 6.68 12.19
C GLY A 249 11.64 7.02 10.75
N SER A 250 11.46 6.07 9.83
CA SER A 250 11.75 6.25 8.39
C SER A 250 10.61 6.87 7.59
N LEU A 251 9.40 6.96 8.15
CA LEU A 251 8.26 7.59 7.51
C LEU A 251 8.36 9.11 7.64
N ILE A 252 8.20 9.80 6.52
CA ILE A 252 8.18 11.26 6.42
C ILE A 252 6.82 11.71 5.90
N LEU A 253 6.20 12.66 6.61
CA LEU A 253 4.99 13.35 6.20
C LEU A 253 5.33 14.79 5.80
N VAL A 254 4.74 15.27 4.72
CA VAL A 254 4.99 16.60 4.18
C VAL A 254 3.71 17.40 4.18
N THR A 255 3.78 18.60 4.74
CA THR A 255 2.62 19.47 4.88
C THR A 255 2.88 20.84 4.26
N ALA A 256 1.86 21.45 3.67
CA ALA A 256 1.87 22.87 3.29
C ALA A 256 1.59 23.71 4.53
N LYS A 257 2.53 24.58 4.91
CA LYS A 257 2.45 25.49 6.07
C LYS A 257 2.18 24.83 7.44
N GLY A 258 2.09 23.50 7.49
CA GLY A 258 1.68 22.74 8.68
C GLY A 258 0.17 22.50 8.77
N GLU A 259 -0.59 22.78 7.71
CA GLU A 259 -2.06 22.82 7.74
C GLU A 259 -2.69 21.81 6.77
N VAL A 260 -2.03 21.47 5.67
CA VAL A 260 -2.53 20.52 4.67
C VAL A 260 -1.50 19.41 4.46
N LEU A 261 -1.90 18.14 4.59
CA LEU A 261 -1.06 17.00 4.19
C LEU A 261 -0.96 16.97 2.66
N LEU A 262 0.25 17.10 2.15
CA LEU A 262 0.50 17.11 0.71
C LEU A 262 1.07 15.78 0.21
N ASP A 263 1.87 15.11 1.03
CA ASP A 263 2.63 13.95 0.58
C ASP A 263 3.14 13.12 1.77
N CYS A 264 3.51 11.88 1.48
CA CYS A 264 4.23 11.03 2.41
C CYS A 264 5.18 10.09 1.67
N TYR A 265 6.35 9.82 2.25
CA TYR A 265 7.33 8.90 1.70
C TYR A 265 8.11 8.21 2.82
N GLU A 266 8.75 7.08 2.51
CA GLU A 266 9.49 6.29 3.49
C GLU A 266 10.93 6.04 3.03
N LEU A 267 11.88 6.34 3.91
CA LEU A 267 13.33 6.19 3.67
C LEU A 267 13.86 4.82 4.14
N ARG A 268 13.04 3.77 4.05
CA ARG A 268 13.44 2.39 4.34
C ARG A 268 12.68 1.38 3.45
N GLY A 269 13.27 0.20 3.28
CA GLY A 269 12.58 -0.97 2.71
C GLY A 269 12.21 -0.81 1.24
N LYS A 270 11.12 -1.47 0.83
CA LYS A 270 10.62 -1.49 -0.56
C LYS A 270 10.20 -0.08 -1.02
N ASN A 271 9.57 0.70 -0.15
CA ASN A 271 9.15 2.07 -0.43
C ASN A 271 10.35 2.98 -0.78
N TYR A 272 11.47 2.83 -0.09
CA TYR A 272 12.67 3.62 -0.39
C TYR A 272 13.30 3.23 -1.72
N ALA A 273 13.38 1.94 -2.03
CA ALA A 273 13.86 1.47 -3.32
C ALA A 273 13.00 2.01 -4.47
N ARG A 274 11.66 1.97 -4.30
CA ARG A 274 10.70 2.55 -5.25
C ARG A 274 10.92 4.05 -5.43
N LEU A 275 11.04 4.80 -4.34
CA LEU A 275 11.31 6.25 -4.38
C LEU A 275 12.58 6.58 -5.17
N LEU A 276 13.70 5.89 -4.89
CA LEU A 276 14.95 6.13 -5.62
C LEU A 276 14.82 5.81 -7.11
N GLN A 277 14.11 4.73 -7.44
CA GLN A 277 13.89 4.35 -8.84
C GLN A 277 13.03 5.38 -9.57
N GLU A 278 11.91 5.81 -8.98
CA GLU A 278 11.02 6.82 -9.55
C GLU A 278 11.74 8.17 -9.78
N GLU A 279 12.55 8.62 -8.81
CA GLU A 279 13.32 9.85 -8.93
C GLU A 279 14.38 9.75 -10.04
N VAL A 280 15.11 8.62 -10.14
CA VAL A 280 16.08 8.40 -11.22
C VAL A 280 15.39 8.35 -12.60
N GLU A 281 14.26 7.67 -12.71
CA GLU A 281 13.49 7.60 -13.94
C GLU A 281 12.95 8.97 -14.36
N ALA A 282 12.47 9.77 -13.42
CA ALA A 282 12.03 11.14 -13.67
C ALA A 282 13.19 12.01 -14.19
N LEU A 283 14.38 11.88 -13.60
CA LEU A 283 15.58 12.61 -14.06
C LEU A 283 15.97 12.24 -15.49
N GLY A 284 15.92 10.95 -15.85
CA GLY A 284 16.23 10.49 -17.21
C GLY A 284 15.28 11.01 -18.30
N ARG A 285 14.05 11.40 -17.95
CA ARG A 285 13.08 12.02 -18.87
C ARG A 285 13.34 13.50 -19.10
N ILE A 286 13.86 14.21 -18.09
CA ILE A 286 14.00 15.67 -18.10
C ILE A 286 15.39 16.11 -18.57
N SER A 287 16.43 15.34 -18.27
CA SER A 287 17.82 15.73 -18.56
C SER A 287 18.08 15.84 -20.07
N ARG A 288 18.19 17.07 -20.60
CA ARG A 288 18.76 17.34 -21.94
C ARG A 288 20.19 16.80 -21.95
N GLY A 289 20.45 15.78 -22.77
CA GLY A 289 21.76 15.12 -22.84
C GLY A 289 21.99 13.96 -21.86
N ARG A 290 21.02 13.57 -21.03
CA ARG A 290 21.10 12.37 -20.14
C ARG A 290 22.31 12.33 -19.22
N GLN A 291 22.81 13.49 -18.80
CA GLN A 291 24.00 13.58 -17.97
C GLN A 291 23.70 14.33 -16.66
N ILE A 292 24.17 13.78 -15.53
CA ILE A 292 24.15 14.42 -14.21
C ILE A 292 25.58 14.44 -13.70
N GLY A 293 26.23 15.60 -13.75
CA GLY A 293 27.66 15.70 -13.45
C GLY A 293 28.49 14.81 -14.38
N ALA A 294 29.22 13.85 -13.82
CA ALA A 294 30.00 12.88 -14.59
C ALA A 294 29.23 11.59 -14.92
N LEU A 295 27.96 11.48 -14.51
CA LEU A 295 27.13 10.29 -14.69
C LEU A 295 26.29 10.38 -15.96
N GLU A 296 26.49 9.44 -16.87
CA GLU A 296 25.62 9.18 -18.02
C GLU A 296 24.46 8.26 -17.61
N LEU A 297 23.22 8.75 -17.74
CA LEU A 297 22.00 7.98 -17.48
C LEU A 297 21.67 7.05 -18.67
N PRO A 298 21.09 5.87 -18.40
CA PRO A 298 20.82 4.88 -19.45
C PRO A 298 19.73 5.34 -20.42
N LYS A 299 19.81 4.88 -21.67
CA LYS A 299 18.82 5.21 -22.71
C LYS A 299 17.47 4.51 -22.53
N LYS A 300 17.46 3.38 -21.81
CA LYS A 300 16.30 2.53 -21.53
C LYS A 300 16.33 2.11 -20.06
N ARG A 301 15.21 1.59 -19.54
CA ARG A 301 15.14 1.04 -18.18
C ARG A 301 16.25 -0.01 -17.99
N SER A 302 17.05 0.17 -16.95
CA SER A 302 18.26 -0.61 -16.68
C SER A 302 18.30 -1.02 -15.22
N ARG A 303 18.99 -2.12 -14.93
CA ARG A 303 19.33 -2.54 -13.56
C ARG A 303 20.29 -1.57 -12.85
N TYR A 304 20.90 -0.66 -13.61
CA TYR A 304 21.84 0.35 -13.14
C TYR A 304 21.27 1.75 -13.31
N ILE A 305 21.70 2.66 -12.44
CA ILE A 305 21.33 4.07 -12.49
C ILE A 305 21.98 4.76 -13.70
N GLY A 306 23.21 4.38 -14.04
CA GLY A 306 24.00 5.03 -15.08
C GLY A 306 25.46 4.58 -15.05
N ALA A 307 26.32 5.26 -15.79
CA ALA A 307 27.74 5.00 -15.81
C ALA A 307 28.59 6.27 -15.76
N VAL A 308 29.74 6.19 -15.09
CA VAL A 308 30.77 7.23 -15.11
C VAL A 308 31.92 6.74 -15.97
N GLN A 309 32.31 7.52 -16.97
CA GLN A 309 33.45 7.22 -17.84
C GLN A 309 34.74 7.76 -17.23
N LEU A 310 35.69 6.87 -16.97
CA LEU A 310 37.07 7.19 -16.62
C LEU A 310 37.97 6.99 -17.85
N LYS A 311 39.22 7.47 -17.81
CA LYS A 311 40.17 7.43 -18.95
C LYS A 311 40.27 6.06 -19.63
N HIS A 312 40.24 4.96 -18.87
CA HIS A 312 40.39 3.59 -19.40
C HIS A 312 39.29 2.62 -18.93
N GLU A 313 38.28 3.09 -18.20
CA GLU A 313 37.27 2.23 -17.60
C GLU A 313 35.90 2.91 -17.55
N ARG A 314 34.85 2.14 -17.77
CA ARG A 314 33.47 2.56 -17.55
C ARG A 314 32.95 1.93 -16.25
N ILE A 315 32.55 2.76 -15.29
CA ILE A 315 32.02 2.30 -13.99
C ILE A 315 30.50 2.43 -14.00
N MET A 316 29.79 1.32 -13.83
CA MET A 316 28.32 1.31 -13.74
C MET A 316 27.87 1.51 -12.29
N LEU A 317 26.95 2.43 -12.04
CA LEU A 317 26.44 2.74 -10.70
C LEU A 317 25.15 1.96 -10.40
N HIS A 318 25.16 1.15 -9.34
CA HIS A 318 23.98 0.42 -8.89
C HIS A 318 23.19 1.18 -7.79
N PHE A 319 21.89 0.96 -7.71
CA PHE A 319 21.00 1.57 -6.70
C PHE A 319 21.44 1.32 -5.26
N ARG A 320 22.03 0.16 -5.00
CA ARG A 320 22.58 -0.18 -3.68
C ARG A 320 23.65 0.83 -3.23
N ALA A 321 24.57 1.20 -4.12
CA ALA A 321 25.62 2.13 -3.76
C ALA A 321 25.11 3.55 -3.56
N LEU A 322 24.16 4.00 -4.40
CA LEU A 322 23.49 5.29 -4.18
C LEU A 322 22.82 5.33 -2.81
N ARG A 323 22.12 4.25 -2.43
CA ARG A 323 21.49 4.15 -1.13
C ARG A 323 22.51 4.19 0.01
N GLU A 324 23.57 3.40 -0.06
CA GLU A 324 24.65 3.40 0.94
C GLU A 324 25.29 4.79 1.06
N PHE A 325 25.46 5.51 -0.05
CA PHE A 325 25.95 6.89 -0.05
C PHE A 325 24.99 7.82 0.69
N ILE A 326 23.68 7.77 0.37
CA ILE A 326 22.66 8.62 1.00
C ILE A 326 22.57 8.35 2.51
N ASP A 327 22.56 7.09 2.92
CA ASP A 327 22.45 6.68 4.34
C ASP A 327 23.63 7.20 5.19
N GLN A 328 24.76 7.51 4.56
CA GLN A 328 25.95 8.08 5.22
C GLN A 328 25.95 9.61 5.31
N ILE A 329 25.11 10.32 4.54
CA ILE A 329 25.05 11.78 4.52
C ILE A 329 24.75 12.37 5.90
N PRO A 330 23.71 11.93 6.65
CA PRO A 330 23.37 12.55 7.94
C PRO A 330 24.45 12.37 9.03
N ALA A 331 25.32 11.37 8.86
CA ALA A 331 26.33 11.00 9.84
C ALA A 331 27.73 11.57 9.52
N SER A 332 27.97 12.02 8.29
CA SER A 332 29.26 12.58 7.88
C SER A 332 29.23 14.11 7.94
N ALA A 333 30.08 14.71 8.77
CA ALA A 333 30.18 16.16 8.91
C ALA A 333 30.51 16.85 7.56
N SER A 334 31.49 16.32 6.82
CA SER A 334 31.90 16.85 5.52
C SER A 334 30.80 16.77 4.45
N LEU A 335 29.94 15.74 4.52
CA LEU A 335 28.78 15.65 3.64
C LEU A 335 27.66 16.59 4.08
N ARG A 336 27.39 16.73 5.37
CA ARG A 336 26.38 17.68 5.85
C ARG A 336 26.71 19.12 5.46
N GLU A 337 27.98 19.50 5.46
CA GLU A 337 28.43 20.80 4.94
C GLU A 337 28.21 20.92 3.42
N SER A 338 28.39 19.82 2.69
CA SER A 338 28.18 19.78 1.23
C SER A 338 26.72 19.75 0.79
N PHE A 339 25.77 19.40 1.67
CA PHE A 339 24.35 19.29 1.36
C PHE A 339 23.54 20.35 2.11
N SER A 340 22.71 21.11 1.39
CA SER A 340 21.95 22.27 1.88
C SER A 340 20.75 21.93 2.78
N GLY A 341 20.94 21.12 3.83
CA GLY A 341 19.87 20.62 4.70
C GLY A 341 18.90 19.70 3.95
N ARG A 342 18.08 20.24 3.06
CA ARG A 342 17.23 19.48 2.14
C ARG A 342 17.96 19.19 0.84
N PHE A 343 18.09 17.91 0.51
CA PHE A 343 18.75 17.45 -0.71
C PHE A 343 17.87 16.44 -1.45
N THR A 344 18.14 16.25 -2.73
CA THR A 344 17.38 15.40 -3.66
C THR A 344 18.28 14.30 -4.21
N VAL A 345 17.68 13.32 -4.89
CA VAL A 345 18.44 12.27 -5.59
C VAL A 345 19.38 12.89 -6.63
N TYR A 346 18.98 13.98 -7.29
CA TYR A 346 19.84 14.71 -8.23
C TYR A 346 21.15 15.18 -7.58
N ASP A 347 21.09 15.80 -6.40
CA ASP A 347 22.29 16.30 -5.73
C ASP A 347 23.21 15.16 -5.32
N CYS A 348 22.63 14.06 -4.85
CA CYS A 348 23.38 12.86 -4.49
C CYS A 348 24.09 12.27 -5.71
N LEU A 349 23.40 12.15 -6.85
CA LEU A 349 23.97 11.65 -8.09
C LEU A 349 25.07 12.55 -8.63
N ASN A 350 24.84 13.87 -8.61
CA ASN A 350 25.85 14.83 -9.03
C ASN A 350 27.12 14.70 -8.17
N LYS A 351 26.96 14.72 -6.83
CA LYS A 351 28.08 14.63 -5.89
C LYS A 351 28.81 13.29 -5.99
N ILE A 352 28.09 12.16 -5.96
CA ILE A 352 28.73 10.83 -6.02
C ILE A 352 29.44 10.62 -7.35
N SER A 353 28.89 11.11 -8.47
CA SER A 353 29.53 11.00 -9.79
C SER A 353 30.87 11.74 -9.84
N PHE A 354 30.94 12.94 -9.25
CA PHE A 354 32.17 13.73 -9.18
C PHE A 354 33.22 13.08 -8.28
N ILE A 355 32.78 12.45 -7.19
CA ILE A 355 33.69 11.67 -6.34
C ILE A 355 34.24 10.49 -7.16
N ILE A 356 33.37 9.67 -7.78
CA ILE A 356 33.76 8.52 -8.60
C ILE A 356 34.74 8.91 -9.72
N ALA A 357 34.48 10.01 -10.42
CA ALA A 357 35.29 10.49 -11.54
C ALA A 357 36.76 10.78 -11.17
N GLY A 358 37.02 11.17 -9.91
CA GLY A 358 38.37 11.41 -9.40
C GLY A 358 38.94 10.27 -8.55
N THR A 359 38.36 9.07 -8.60
CA THR A 359 38.88 7.94 -7.82
C THR A 359 40.08 7.29 -8.48
N GLU A 360 40.96 6.73 -7.66
CA GLU A 360 42.11 5.92 -8.07
C GLU A 360 41.90 4.45 -7.71
N ARG A 361 42.59 3.53 -8.41
CA ARG A 361 42.55 2.11 -8.04
C ARG A 361 43.29 1.93 -6.71
N ALA A 362 42.68 1.21 -5.78
CA ALA A 362 43.32 0.88 -4.50
C ALA A 362 43.67 -0.60 -4.44
N GLU A 363 44.83 -0.89 -3.85
CA GLU A 363 45.20 -2.25 -3.54
C GLU A 363 44.32 -2.82 -2.43
N ARG A 364 44.01 -4.12 -2.53
CA ARG A 364 43.19 -4.80 -1.53
C ARG A 364 43.79 -4.67 -0.12
N ARG A 365 45.12 -4.77 0.02
CA ARG A 365 45.82 -4.65 1.31
C ARG A 365 45.50 -3.32 2.02
N GLN A 366 45.50 -2.21 1.27
CA GLN A 366 45.21 -0.87 1.81
C GLN A 366 43.75 -0.76 2.29
N VAL A 367 42.81 -1.37 1.59
CA VAL A 367 41.39 -1.34 1.93
C VAL A 367 41.05 -2.30 3.08
N MET A 368 41.73 -3.44 3.16
CA MET A 368 41.57 -4.42 4.25
C MET A 368 41.89 -3.82 5.62
N ALA A 369 42.78 -2.82 5.70
CA ALA A 369 43.04 -2.09 6.94
C ALA A 369 41.80 -1.37 7.49
N TYR A 370 40.85 -1.01 6.62
CA TYR A 370 39.61 -0.31 6.99
C TYR A 370 38.40 -1.24 7.03
N LEU A 371 38.22 -2.10 6.03
CA LEU A 371 37.06 -2.98 5.90
C LEU A 371 37.23 -4.32 6.64
N GLY A 372 38.46 -4.74 6.93
CA GLY A 372 38.75 -6.01 7.59
C GLY A 372 38.01 -7.19 6.96
N LYS A 373 37.31 -7.97 7.79
CA LYS A 373 36.53 -9.15 7.36
C LYS A 373 35.31 -8.81 6.50
N ASP A 374 34.87 -7.56 6.47
CA ASP A 374 33.70 -7.12 5.70
C ASP A 374 34.01 -6.84 4.22
N ALA A 375 35.28 -6.86 3.81
CA ALA A 375 35.68 -6.66 2.43
C ALA A 375 35.31 -7.86 1.53
N PRO A 376 34.49 -7.70 0.48
CA PRO A 376 34.11 -8.83 -0.36
C PRO A 376 35.33 -9.45 -1.06
N ARG A 377 35.44 -10.79 -1.06
CA ARG A 377 36.64 -11.53 -1.52
C ARG A 377 37.06 -11.19 -2.96
N ASN A 378 36.10 -11.05 -3.86
CA ASN A 378 36.34 -10.80 -5.30
C ASN A 378 36.05 -9.35 -5.71
N ALA A 379 36.03 -8.42 -4.76
CA ALA A 379 35.84 -7.00 -5.07
C ALA A 379 37.15 -6.33 -5.53
N ARG A 380 36.99 -5.41 -6.48
CA ARG A 380 37.98 -4.39 -6.81
C ARG A 380 37.61 -3.11 -6.08
N PHE A 381 38.60 -2.30 -5.74
CA PHE A 381 38.38 -1.10 -4.94
C PHE A 381 38.90 0.13 -5.66
N ARG A 382 38.16 1.22 -5.49
CA ARG A 382 38.64 2.54 -5.83
C ARG A 382 38.51 3.48 -4.65
N VAL A 383 39.43 4.42 -4.51
CA VAL A 383 39.47 5.36 -3.39
C VAL A 383 39.57 6.79 -3.88
N LYS A 384 38.95 7.70 -3.14
CA LYS A 384 39.16 9.15 -3.27
C LYS A 384 38.95 9.76 -1.90
N ASP A 385 39.97 10.43 -1.37
CA ASP A 385 39.93 11.03 -0.04
C ASP A 385 39.52 9.98 1.03
N GLU A 386 38.38 10.24 1.68
CA GLU A 386 37.77 9.39 2.69
C GLU A 386 36.89 8.27 2.13
N TRP A 387 36.65 8.23 0.83
CA TRP A 387 35.73 7.27 0.23
C TRP A 387 36.42 6.03 -0.29
N ILE A 388 35.81 4.88 -0.01
CA ILE A 388 36.14 3.59 -0.58
C ILE A 388 34.92 3.11 -1.37
N PHE A 389 35.10 2.90 -2.66
CA PHE A 389 34.09 2.36 -3.55
C PHE A 389 34.39 0.89 -3.84
N VAL A 390 33.36 0.07 -3.70
CA VAL A 390 33.43 -1.39 -3.86
C VAL A 390 32.83 -1.74 -5.22
N LEU A 391 33.70 -2.17 -6.13
CA LEU A 391 33.32 -2.64 -7.45
C LEU A 391 33.22 -4.17 -7.43
N LEU A 392 32.02 -4.66 -7.73
CA LEU A 392 31.74 -6.06 -8.02
C LEU A 392 31.52 -6.23 -9.52
N GLU A 393 31.65 -7.45 -10.02
CA GLU A 393 31.47 -7.76 -11.45
C GLU A 393 32.35 -6.86 -12.37
N LYS A 394 32.14 -6.87 -13.69
CA LYS A 394 32.91 -6.06 -14.66
C LYS A 394 32.63 -4.55 -14.50
N ASN A 395 33.15 -3.94 -13.44
CA ASN A 395 33.12 -2.51 -13.08
C ASN A 395 31.76 -1.99 -12.58
N VAL A 396 31.02 -2.81 -11.81
CA VAL A 396 29.77 -2.37 -11.18
C VAL A 396 30.03 -1.89 -9.77
N LEU A 397 29.80 -0.60 -9.54
CA LEU A 397 29.86 -0.01 -8.22
C LEU A 397 28.60 -0.40 -7.46
N MET A 398 28.78 -1.35 -6.54
CA MET A 398 27.70 -1.98 -5.76
C MET A 398 27.63 -1.47 -4.33
N GLY A 399 28.72 -0.90 -3.82
CA GLY A 399 28.74 -0.31 -2.48
C GLY A 399 29.76 0.81 -2.35
N CYS A 400 29.59 1.61 -1.29
CA CYS A 400 30.51 2.67 -0.94
C CYS A 400 30.53 2.91 0.57
N ILE A 401 31.69 3.25 1.10
CA ILE A 401 31.86 3.59 2.51
C ILE A 401 32.76 4.81 2.66
N ASN A 402 32.40 5.70 3.57
CA ASN A 402 33.26 6.77 4.03
C ASN A 402 34.08 6.27 5.25
N LYS A 403 35.41 6.40 5.23
CA LYS A 403 36.32 5.93 6.29
C LYS A 403 36.01 6.55 7.66
N ARG A 404 35.46 7.76 7.70
CA ARG A 404 35.03 8.43 8.95
C ARG A 404 33.67 7.94 9.44
N TYR A 405 32.91 7.26 8.58
CA TYR A 405 31.67 6.60 8.96
C TYR A 405 31.95 5.16 9.44
N ARG A 406 31.86 4.94 10.76
CA ARG A 406 31.84 3.57 11.32
C ARG A 406 30.38 3.10 11.38
N PRO A 407 29.92 2.20 10.48
CA PRO A 407 28.58 1.66 10.60
C PRO A 407 28.44 0.90 11.92
N ARG A 408 27.31 1.05 12.61
CA ARG A 408 26.88 0.09 13.63
C ARG A 408 26.47 -1.22 12.92
N ARG A 409 27.46 -2.03 12.53
CA ARG A 409 27.44 -3.44 12.06
C ARG A 409 26.65 -3.83 10.79
N ASN A 410 27.27 -4.81 10.11
CA ASN A 410 26.78 -5.78 9.11
C ASN A 410 26.77 -5.36 7.63
N LEU A 411 27.96 -5.19 7.05
CA LEU A 411 28.19 -5.44 5.61
C LEU A 411 28.16 -6.95 5.26
N ALA A 412 28.11 -7.84 6.27
CA ALA A 412 28.33 -9.28 6.13
C ALA A 412 27.09 -10.20 6.34
N LYS A 413 25.84 -9.70 6.31
CA LYS A 413 24.67 -10.59 6.50
C LYS A 413 23.80 -10.78 5.24
N HIS A 414 24.00 -11.96 4.64
CA HIS A 414 23.05 -12.84 3.92
C HIS A 414 22.97 -12.76 2.37
N PRO A 415 22.36 -13.78 1.73
CA PRO A 415 22.95 -14.99 1.15
C PRO A 415 23.02 -14.89 -0.39
N ARG A 416 23.43 -15.98 -1.05
CA ARG A 416 23.53 -16.12 -2.52
C ARG A 416 22.24 -15.78 -3.25
#